data_AF-A0A6G1IJN7-F1
#
_entry.id   AF-A0A6G1IJN7-F1
#
_cell.length_a   1.000
_cell.length_b   1.000
_cell.length_c   1.000
_cell.angle_alpha   90.00
_cell.angle_beta   90.00
_cell.angle_gamma   90.00
#
_symmetry.space_group_name_H-M   'P 1'
#
loop_
_entity.id
_entity.type
_entity.pdbx_description
1 polymer ?
#
loop_
_entity_poly.entity_id
_entity_poly.type
_entity_poly.pdbx_seq_one_letter_code
_entity_poly.pdbx_strand_id
1 'polypeptide(L)'
;MGPKRKRDEPETITYGSEVPWLQSLVHMKDPRRFEDFYGDKIGRDPALAAFTNEEVLAEASKALYLLHHHLDNGGEILRHLGFDSRTNEDAALVKQLGARRSQWQGVILNKFFLLHVKELVRKWHVANAWREFSSLSAEERQQVWMVAYDEDPKRMATSMFKPVIGILDIFNTFNHDLDLEVDKTRMKAVRIMLRNKYMYGCEITWENRVRSEKKDTCFNAWVAYAGIPDFASTLVAVADMPITSKLLSVQLGSESKKSKVVPEM
;
A
#
# COMPACT_ATOMS: atom_id res chain seq x y z
N MET A 1 -5.39 36.89 -0.13
CA MET A 1 -5.03 35.46 -0.02
C MET A 1 -5.00 35.10 1.45
N GLY A 2 -5.97 34.32 1.94
CA GLY A 2 -5.98 33.91 3.35
C GLY A 2 -4.81 32.99 3.67
N PRO A 3 -4.30 32.99 4.91
CA PRO A 3 -3.21 32.11 5.29
C PRO A 3 -3.66 30.65 5.13
N LYS A 4 -2.87 29.85 4.39
CA LYS A 4 -3.02 28.40 4.37
C LYS A 4 -2.94 27.93 5.81
N ARG A 5 -4.04 27.38 6.35
CA ARG A 5 -4.06 26.77 7.69
C ARG A 5 -2.85 25.84 7.79
N LYS A 6 -1.97 26.07 8.78
CA LYS A 6 -1.03 25.06 9.24
C LYS A 6 -1.88 23.82 9.49
N ARG A 7 -1.58 22.74 8.78
CA ARG A 7 -2.16 21.44 9.07
C ARG A 7 -1.71 21.15 10.50
N ASP A 8 -2.64 20.98 11.42
CA ASP A 8 -2.33 20.38 12.71
C ASP A 8 -1.70 19.02 12.40
N GLU A 9 -0.41 18.90 12.69
CA GLU A 9 0.30 17.63 12.59
C GLU A 9 -0.33 16.72 13.65
N PRO A 10 -0.80 15.52 13.28
CA PRO A 10 -1.32 14.60 14.27
C PRO A 10 -0.18 14.26 15.25
N GLU A 11 -0.35 14.63 16.53
CA GLU A 11 0.64 14.42 17.60
C GLU A 11 0.96 12.93 17.81
N THR A 12 0.09 12.03 17.33
CA THR A 12 0.23 10.58 17.50
C THR A 12 0.11 9.86 16.16
N ILE A 13 1.12 9.05 15.82
CA ILE A 13 1.12 8.17 14.64
C ILE A 13 0.18 7.00 14.93
N THR A 14 -0.79 6.75 14.05
CA THR A 14 -1.68 5.59 14.14
C THR A 14 -1.08 4.42 13.37
N TYR A 15 -0.98 3.26 14.01
CA TYR A 15 -0.45 2.04 13.39
C TYR A 15 -1.55 1.04 13.04
N GLY A 16 -1.27 0.11 12.11
CA GLY A 16 -2.24 -0.90 11.69
C GLY A 16 -2.76 -1.77 12.84
N SER A 17 -1.95 -2.00 13.88
CA SER A 17 -2.36 -2.67 15.12
C SER A 17 -3.43 -1.92 15.92
N GLU A 18 -3.65 -0.65 15.65
CA GLU A 18 -4.63 0.21 16.34
C GLU A 18 -5.87 0.45 15.49
N VAL A 19 -5.87 -0.03 14.24
CA VAL A 19 -6.92 0.22 13.26
C VAL A 19 -7.92 -0.95 13.27
N PRO A 20 -9.20 -0.71 13.64
CA PRO A 20 -10.20 -1.77 13.79
C PRO A 20 -10.39 -2.64 12.55
N TRP A 21 -10.44 -2.03 11.36
CA TRP A 21 -10.64 -2.77 10.10
C TRP A 21 -9.39 -3.51 9.60
N LEU A 22 -8.24 -3.36 10.26
CA LEU A 22 -7.02 -4.12 9.97
C LEU A 22 -6.76 -5.24 10.97
N GLN A 23 -7.49 -5.32 12.09
CA GLN A 23 -7.19 -6.27 13.18
C GLN A 23 -7.12 -7.72 12.72
N SER A 24 -8.02 -8.12 11.82
CA SER A 24 -8.01 -9.48 11.28
C SER A 24 -6.81 -9.77 10.37
N LEU A 25 -6.15 -8.73 9.84
CA LEU A 25 -4.96 -8.82 9.00
C LEU A 25 -3.66 -8.65 9.80
N VAL A 26 -3.70 -8.03 10.98
CA VAL A 26 -2.54 -7.84 11.89
C VAL A 26 -1.92 -9.17 12.29
N HIS A 27 -2.74 -10.21 12.47
CA HIS A 27 -2.28 -11.53 12.87
C HIS A 27 -1.84 -12.42 11.69
N MET A 28 -1.99 -11.92 10.45
CA MET A 28 -1.68 -12.68 9.25
C MET A 28 -0.17 -12.67 9.00
N LYS A 29 0.50 -13.77 9.35
CA LYS A 29 1.96 -13.92 9.15
C LYS A 29 2.35 -14.07 7.68
N ASP A 30 1.50 -14.68 6.86
CA ASP A 30 1.67 -14.76 5.40
C ASP A 30 0.30 -14.67 4.69
N PRO A 31 0.02 -13.61 3.94
CA PRO A 31 -1.17 -13.49 3.09
C PRO A 31 -1.23 -14.47 1.92
N ARG A 32 -0.34 -15.45 1.83
CA ARG A 32 -0.45 -16.55 0.86
C ARG A 32 -0.82 -17.87 1.52
N ARG A 33 -0.80 -17.91 2.86
CA ARG A 33 -1.13 -19.08 3.68
C ARG A 33 -2.28 -18.74 4.63
N PHE A 34 -3.43 -18.43 4.04
CA PHE A 34 -4.65 -18.12 4.78
C PHE A 34 -5.24 -19.34 5.51
N GLU A 35 -4.80 -20.55 5.17
CA GLU A 35 -5.25 -21.81 5.79
C GLU A 35 -4.79 -21.97 7.25
N ASP A 36 -3.78 -21.20 7.70
CA ASP A 36 -3.20 -21.31 9.03
C ASP A 36 -3.95 -20.51 10.12
N PHE A 37 -5.02 -19.79 9.77
CA PHE A 37 -5.74 -18.88 10.68
C PHE A 37 -7.25 -19.16 10.72
N TYR A 38 -7.63 -20.34 11.21
CA TYR A 38 -8.99 -20.61 11.70
C TYR A 38 -9.13 -20.08 13.13
N GLY A 39 -9.11 -18.75 13.30
CA GLY A 39 -9.57 -18.12 14.53
C GLY A 39 -11.10 -18.00 14.52
N ASP A 40 -11.72 -18.06 15.71
CA ASP A 40 -13.15 -17.80 15.89
C ASP A 40 -13.60 -16.60 15.07
N LYS A 41 -14.79 -16.67 14.45
CA LYS A 41 -15.39 -15.55 13.71
C LYS A 41 -15.32 -14.29 14.58
N ILE A 42 -14.35 -13.44 14.32
CA ILE A 42 -14.25 -12.15 15.00
C ILE A 42 -15.44 -11.37 14.46
N GLY A 43 -16.47 -11.21 15.29
CA GLY A 43 -17.62 -10.41 14.95
C GLY A 43 -17.17 -9.03 14.51
N ARG A 44 -17.91 -8.40 13.59
CA ARG A 44 -17.62 -7.07 13.11
C ARG A 44 -17.40 -6.12 14.30
N ASP A 45 -16.24 -5.46 14.34
CA ASP A 45 -15.94 -4.48 15.38
C ASP A 45 -17.07 -3.43 15.41
N PRO A 46 -17.71 -3.18 16.58
CA PRO A 46 -18.78 -2.19 16.71
C PRO A 46 -18.39 -0.79 16.21
N ALA A 47 -17.11 -0.40 16.30
CA ALA A 47 -16.61 0.87 15.79
C ALA A 47 -16.71 1.00 14.25
N LEU A 48 -16.84 -0.13 13.54
CA LEU A 48 -17.01 -0.16 12.09
C LEU A 48 -18.47 -0.09 11.66
N ALA A 49 -19.45 -0.08 12.58
CA ALA A 49 -20.87 -0.07 12.25
C ALA A 49 -21.30 1.15 11.39
N ALA A 50 -20.53 2.24 11.43
CA ALA A 50 -20.78 3.46 10.66
C ALA A 50 -20.37 3.39 9.18
N PHE A 51 -19.64 2.36 8.75
CA PHE A 51 -19.10 2.24 7.38
C PHE A 51 -19.79 1.13 6.59
N THR A 52 -19.77 1.21 5.26
CA THR A 52 -20.24 0.12 4.41
C THR A 52 -19.19 -0.99 4.29
N ASN A 53 -19.63 -2.23 4.01
CA ASN A 53 -18.71 -3.36 3.80
C ASN A 53 -17.76 -3.10 2.63
N GLU A 54 -18.25 -2.41 1.60
CA GLU A 54 -17.45 -2.02 0.42
C GLU A 54 -16.30 -1.07 0.80
N GLU A 55 -16.55 -0.07 1.64
CA GLU A 55 -15.53 0.91 2.08
C GLU A 55 -14.42 0.23 2.89
N VAL A 56 -14.81 -0.57 3.89
CA VAL A 56 -13.88 -1.32 4.73
C VAL A 56 -13.02 -2.26 3.87
N LEU A 57 -13.66 -3.00 2.98
CA LEU A 57 -12.98 -3.94 2.07
C LEU A 57 -12.03 -3.22 1.11
N ALA A 58 -12.43 -2.06 0.59
CA ALA A 58 -11.62 -1.27 -0.33
C ALA A 58 -10.33 -0.78 0.33
N GLU A 59 -10.42 -0.23 1.55
CA GLU A 59 -9.25 0.27 2.30
C GLU A 59 -8.33 -0.89 2.76
N ALA A 60 -8.91 -1.99 3.27
CA ALA A 60 -8.17 -3.22 3.58
C ALA A 60 -7.39 -3.76 2.38
N SER A 61 -8.04 -3.78 1.22
CA SER A 61 -7.42 -4.25 -0.02
C SER A 61 -6.28 -3.34 -0.48
N LYS A 62 -6.34 -2.03 -0.25
CA LYS A 62 -5.23 -1.12 -0.58
C LYS A 62 -4.00 -1.41 0.28
N ALA A 63 -4.18 -1.63 1.59
CA ALA A 63 -3.09 -1.97 2.50
C ALA A 63 -2.40 -3.27 2.05
N LEU A 64 -3.18 -4.32 1.82
CA LEU A 64 -2.65 -5.61 1.36
C LEU A 64 -2.01 -5.53 -0.02
N TYR A 65 -2.58 -4.76 -0.95
CA TYR A 65 -1.99 -4.58 -2.28
C TYR A 65 -0.66 -3.82 -2.22
N LEU A 66 -0.55 -2.81 -1.34
CA LEU A 66 0.70 -2.07 -1.14
C LEU A 66 1.81 -3.01 -0.66
N LEU A 67 1.48 -3.94 0.23
CA LEU A 67 2.41 -4.94 0.76
C LEU A 67 2.72 -6.05 -0.25
N HIS A 68 1.72 -6.69 -0.85
CA HIS A 68 1.93 -7.97 -1.55
C HIS A 68 1.77 -7.91 -3.06
N HIS A 69 1.21 -6.83 -3.62
CA HIS A 69 0.86 -6.69 -5.04
C HIS A 69 -0.10 -7.76 -5.59
N HIS A 70 -0.59 -8.62 -4.71
CA HIS A 70 -1.44 -9.76 -4.97
C HIS A 70 -2.65 -9.69 -4.04
N LEU A 71 -3.82 -9.99 -4.60
CA LEU A 71 -5.10 -10.03 -3.89
C LEU A 71 -6.01 -11.08 -4.57
N ASP A 72 -5.52 -12.30 -4.86
CA ASP A 72 -6.44 -13.34 -5.39
C ASP A 72 -7.42 -13.85 -4.32
N ASN A 73 -7.20 -13.49 -3.06
CA ASN A 73 -7.92 -14.04 -1.91
C ASN A 73 -8.95 -13.04 -1.35
N GLY A 74 -9.57 -12.23 -2.22
CA GLY A 74 -10.58 -11.23 -1.83
C GLY A 74 -11.74 -11.80 -1.02
N GLY A 75 -12.11 -13.07 -1.28
CA GLY A 75 -13.12 -13.79 -0.50
C GLY A 75 -12.65 -14.13 0.92
N GLU A 76 -11.36 -14.37 1.13
CA GLU A 76 -10.78 -14.64 2.45
C GLU A 76 -10.60 -13.35 3.23
N ILE A 77 -10.17 -12.26 2.58
CA ILE A 77 -10.18 -10.91 3.16
C ILE A 77 -11.58 -10.55 3.64
N LEU A 78 -12.62 -10.81 2.86
CA LEU A 78 -14.02 -10.62 3.26
C LEU A 78 -14.38 -11.46 4.49
N ARG A 79 -14.05 -12.76 4.50
CA ARG A 79 -14.31 -13.62 5.67
C ARG A 79 -13.61 -13.12 6.93
N HIS A 80 -12.35 -12.70 6.80
CA HIS A 80 -11.55 -12.17 7.90
C HIS A 80 -12.08 -10.83 8.41
N LEU A 81 -12.73 -10.03 7.57
CA LEU A 81 -13.44 -8.83 7.99
C LEU A 81 -14.82 -9.14 8.62
N GLY A 82 -15.15 -10.42 8.83
CA GLY A 82 -16.38 -10.87 9.47
C GLY A 82 -17.57 -11.01 8.51
N PHE A 83 -17.34 -11.02 7.18
CA PHE A 83 -18.40 -11.15 6.19
C PHE A 83 -18.63 -12.62 5.78
N ASP A 84 -19.89 -13.02 5.63
CA ASP A 84 -20.25 -14.39 5.28
C ASP A 84 -20.13 -14.61 3.77
N SER A 85 -18.96 -15.07 3.29
CA SER A 85 -18.61 -15.19 1.87
C SER A 85 -19.47 -16.13 1.00
N ARG A 86 -20.70 -16.44 1.44
CA ARG A 86 -21.66 -17.34 0.81
C ARG A 86 -22.84 -16.59 0.19
N THR A 87 -22.91 -15.26 0.32
CA THR A 87 -23.96 -14.45 -0.31
C THR A 87 -23.60 -14.03 -1.74
N ASN A 88 -24.61 -13.79 -2.58
CA ASN A 88 -24.41 -13.24 -3.94
C ASN A 88 -23.79 -11.83 -3.92
N GLU A 89 -24.07 -11.07 -2.86
CA GLU A 89 -23.51 -9.72 -2.67
C GLU A 89 -22.00 -9.78 -2.44
N ASP A 90 -21.52 -10.72 -1.63
CA ASP A 90 -20.09 -10.90 -1.36
C ASP A 90 -19.33 -11.38 -2.60
N ALA A 91 -19.91 -12.26 -3.41
CA ALA A 91 -19.33 -12.66 -4.70
C ALA A 91 -19.17 -11.46 -5.65
N ALA A 92 -20.13 -10.53 -5.65
CA ALA A 92 -20.02 -9.30 -6.42
C ALA A 92 -18.90 -8.39 -5.90
N LEU A 93 -18.74 -8.27 -4.58
CA LEU A 93 -17.65 -7.51 -3.95
C LEU A 93 -16.27 -8.09 -4.30
N VAL A 94 -16.07 -9.41 -4.26
CA VAL A 94 -14.82 -10.05 -4.69
C VAL A 94 -14.50 -9.73 -6.15
N LYS A 95 -15.51 -9.80 -7.03
CA LYS A 95 -15.34 -9.47 -8.45
C LYS A 95 -14.94 -8.01 -8.64
N GLN A 96 -15.57 -7.09 -7.91
CA GLN A 96 -15.22 -5.67 -7.95
C GLN A 96 -13.79 -5.42 -7.46
N LEU A 97 -13.34 -6.11 -6.41
CA LEU A 97 -11.96 -6.05 -5.96
C LEU A 97 -10.97 -6.55 -7.01
N GLY A 98 -11.26 -7.67 -7.68
CA GLY A 98 -10.44 -8.18 -8.77
C GLY A 98 -10.29 -7.17 -9.91
N ALA A 99 -11.38 -6.45 -10.24
CA ALA A 99 -11.35 -5.37 -11.22
C ALA A 99 -10.52 -4.17 -10.73
N ARG A 100 -10.70 -3.72 -9.48
CA ARG A 100 -9.90 -2.63 -8.88
C ARG A 100 -8.41 -2.98 -8.84
N ARG A 101 -8.05 -4.20 -8.47
CA ARG A 101 -6.67 -4.68 -8.50
C ARG A 101 -6.07 -4.58 -9.90
N SER A 102 -6.76 -5.12 -10.90
CA SER A 102 -6.31 -5.08 -12.29
C SER A 102 -6.11 -3.64 -12.76
N GLN A 103 -7.00 -2.73 -12.33
CA GLN A 103 -6.88 -1.30 -12.59
C GLN A 103 -5.64 -0.69 -11.91
N TRP A 104 -5.41 -0.97 -10.62
CA TRP A 104 -4.25 -0.47 -9.88
C TRP A 104 -2.94 -0.95 -10.50
N GLN A 105 -2.84 -2.25 -10.80
CA GLN A 105 -1.70 -2.85 -11.47
C GLN A 105 -1.47 -2.21 -12.85
N GLY A 106 -2.54 -2.00 -13.61
CA GLY A 106 -2.49 -1.33 -14.90
C GLY A 106 -1.98 0.12 -14.80
N VAL A 107 -2.39 0.87 -13.76
CA VAL A 107 -1.87 2.22 -13.50
C VAL A 107 -0.39 2.18 -13.13
N ILE A 108 0.00 1.31 -12.21
CA ILE A 108 1.38 1.21 -11.74
C ILE A 108 2.33 0.78 -12.86
N LEU A 109 2.04 -0.32 -13.56
CA LEU A 109 2.94 -0.85 -14.58
C LEU A 109 2.91 -0.05 -15.89
N ASN A 110 1.72 0.30 -16.40
CA ASN A 110 1.63 0.94 -17.71
C ASN A 110 1.72 2.47 -17.66
N LYS A 111 1.14 3.11 -16.63
CA LYS A 111 1.10 4.58 -16.55
C LYS A 111 2.28 5.16 -15.77
N PHE A 112 2.86 4.40 -14.84
CA PHE A 112 4.05 4.83 -14.12
C PHE A 112 5.32 4.15 -14.65
N PHE A 113 5.55 2.87 -14.36
CA PHE A 113 6.85 2.24 -14.62
C PHE A 113 7.26 2.24 -16.08
N LEU A 114 6.36 1.90 -17.01
CA LEU A 114 6.70 1.85 -18.44
C LEU A 114 7.21 3.20 -18.96
N LEU A 115 6.53 4.29 -18.60
CA LEU A 115 6.93 5.64 -19.01
C LEU A 115 8.20 6.08 -18.29
N HIS A 116 8.26 5.83 -16.98
CA HIS A 116 9.37 6.20 -16.12
C HIS A 116 10.68 5.51 -16.54
N VAL A 117 10.67 4.20 -16.72
CA VAL A 117 11.84 3.42 -17.14
C VAL A 117 12.31 3.84 -18.52
N LYS A 118 11.40 4.03 -19.49
CA LYS A 118 11.77 4.53 -20.83
C LYS A 118 12.47 5.89 -20.74
N GLU A 119 11.97 6.79 -19.90
CA GLU A 119 12.57 8.10 -19.72
C GLU A 119 13.94 8.04 -19.03
N LEU A 120 14.10 7.19 -18.00
CA LEU A 120 15.40 6.97 -17.36
C LEU A 120 16.43 6.40 -18.33
N VAL A 121 16.05 5.39 -19.11
CA VAL A 121 16.92 4.81 -20.15
C VAL A 121 17.32 5.86 -21.18
N ARG A 122 16.35 6.65 -21.66
CA ARG A 122 16.60 7.74 -22.62
C ARG A 122 17.57 8.78 -22.05
N LYS A 123 17.35 9.26 -20.81
CA LYS A 123 18.26 10.20 -20.14
C LYS A 123 19.65 9.61 -19.97
N TRP A 124 19.74 8.35 -19.60
CA TRP A 124 21.01 7.65 -19.46
C TRP A 124 21.77 7.56 -20.79
N HIS A 125 21.09 7.22 -21.90
CA HIS A 125 21.69 7.19 -23.24
C HIS A 125 22.17 8.56 -23.71
N VAL A 126 21.45 9.64 -23.37
CA VAL A 126 21.90 11.01 -23.67
C VAL A 126 23.21 11.34 -22.94
N ALA A 127 23.35 10.94 -21.69
CA ALA A 127 24.57 11.15 -20.92
C ALA A 127 25.71 10.19 -21.30
N ASN A 128 25.38 9.01 -21.83
CA ASN A 128 26.31 7.92 -22.13
C ASN A 128 26.18 7.44 -23.58
N ALA A 129 26.26 8.36 -24.54
CA ALA A 129 26.03 8.08 -25.96
C ALA A 129 26.94 7.00 -26.57
N TRP A 130 28.03 6.66 -25.89
CA TRP A 130 29.02 5.66 -26.30
C TRP A 130 28.72 4.23 -25.81
N ARG A 131 27.67 4.02 -25.00
CA ARG A 131 27.33 2.71 -24.42
C ARG A 131 25.82 2.46 -24.50
N GLU A 132 25.41 1.21 -24.72
CA GLU A 132 24.01 0.83 -24.66
C GLU A 132 23.58 0.48 -23.23
N PHE A 133 22.37 0.89 -22.83
CA PHE A 133 21.79 0.52 -21.53
C PHE A 133 21.63 -1.00 -21.36
N SER A 134 21.42 -1.73 -22.46
CA SER A 134 21.39 -3.20 -22.52
C SER A 134 22.68 -3.87 -22.08
N SER A 135 23.82 -3.17 -22.20
CA SER A 135 25.16 -3.66 -21.83
C SER A 135 25.50 -3.47 -20.36
N LEU A 136 24.63 -2.81 -19.59
CA LEU A 136 24.82 -2.64 -18.15
C LEU A 136 24.59 -3.96 -17.42
N SER A 137 25.36 -4.22 -16.36
CA SER A 137 25.04 -5.28 -15.40
C SER A 137 23.74 -4.96 -14.64
N ALA A 138 23.18 -5.94 -13.92
CA ALA A 138 22.01 -5.70 -13.09
C ALA A 138 22.31 -4.66 -12.00
N GLU A 139 23.50 -4.72 -11.40
CA GLU A 139 23.97 -3.80 -10.36
C GLU A 139 24.12 -2.38 -10.91
N GLU A 140 24.71 -2.22 -12.11
CA GLU A 140 24.82 -0.92 -12.78
C GLU A 140 23.44 -0.32 -13.08
N ARG A 141 22.49 -1.13 -13.57
CA ARG A 141 21.11 -0.67 -13.79
C ARG A 141 20.42 -0.25 -12.49
N GLN A 142 20.59 -1.04 -11.43
CA GLN A 142 20.06 -0.70 -10.11
C GLN A 142 20.55 0.66 -9.63
N GLN A 143 21.83 0.99 -9.82
CA GLN A 143 22.34 2.32 -9.48
C GLN A 143 21.59 3.43 -10.24
N VAL A 144 21.33 3.26 -11.54
CA VAL A 144 20.55 4.22 -12.34
C VAL A 144 19.13 4.39 -11.78
N TRP A 145 18.46 3.28 -11.45
CA TRP A 145 17.13 3.33 -10.83
C TRP A 145 17.16 4.10 -9.51
N MET A 146 18.12 3.77 -8.65
CA MET A 146 18.21 4.29 -7.29
C MET A 146 18.57 5.77 -7.26
N VAL A 147 19.43 6.26 -8.16
CA VAL A 147 19.69 7.71 -8.29
C VAL A 147 18.39 8.47 -8.49
N ALA A 148 17.50 8.01 -9.38
CA ALA A 148 16.23 8.67 -9.62
C ALA A 148 15.25 8.57 -8.44
N TYR A 149 15.28 7.48 -7.66
CA TYR A 149 14.43 7.35 -6.47
C TYR A 149 14.92 8.23 -5.33
N ASP A 150 16.22 8.24 -5.09
CA ASP A 150 16.86 8.89 -3.95
C ASP A 150 16.87 10.44 -4.08
N GLU A 151 16.60 10.99 -5.28
CA GLU A 151 16.34 12.43 -5.50
C GLU A 151 15.11 12.96 -4.74
N ASP A 152 13.98 12.24 -4.78
CA ASP A 152 12.76 12.57 -4.04
C ASP A 152 11.96 11.29 -3.73
N PRO A 153 12.36 10.52 -2.71
CA PRO A 153 11.75 9.23 -2.36
C PRO A 153 10.25 9.33 -2.11
N LYS A 154 9.82 10.42 -1.46
CA LYS A 154 8.42 10.65 -1.09
C LYS A 154 7.57 10.84 -2.33
N ARG A 155 7.97 11.73 -3.24
CA ARG A 155 7.23 11.97 -4.48
C ARG A 155 7.27 10.75 -5.38
N MET A 156 8.39 10.03 -5.43
CA MET A 156 8.51 8.82 -6.23
C MET A 156 7.54 7.74 -5.76
N ALA A 157 7.56 7.40 -4.46
CA ALA A 157 6.64 6.42 -3.88
C ALA A 157 5.16 6.84 -4.04
N THR A 158 4.86 8.12 -3.80
CA THR A 158 3.49 8.66 -3.96
C THR A 158 3.00 8.57 -5.41
N SER A 159 3.88 8.83 -6.38
CA SER A 159 3.54 8.78 -7.80
C SER A 159 3.35 7.35 -8.28
N MET A 160 4.26 6.45 -7.87
CA MET A 160 4.23 5.03 -8.19
C MET A 160 2.95 4.38 -7.68
N PHE A 161 2.67 4.51 -6.39
CA PHE A 161 1.54 3.86 -5.73
C PHE A 161 0.29 4.73 -5.64
N LYS A 162 0.17 5.79 -6.44
CA LYS A 162 -0.96 6.75 -6.40
C LYS A 162 -2.35 6.11 -6.19
N PRO A 163 -2.72 4.96 -6.79
CA PRO A 163 -4.04 4.35 -6.57
C PRO A 163 -4.30 3.84 -5.15
N VAL A 164 -3.25 3.50 -4.38
CA VAL A 164 -3.37 2.81 -3.09
C VAL A 164 -2.62 3.51 -1.95
N ILE A 165 -1.64 4.36 -2.26
CA ILE A 165 -0.71 4.95 -1.29
C ILE A 165 -1.38 5.86 -0.25
N GLY A 166 -2.60 6.32 -0.50
CA GLY A 166 -3.36 7.13 0.45
C GLY A 166 -3.56 6.44 1.82
N ILE A 167 -3.56 5.10 1.85
CA ILE A 167 -3.67 4.30 3.07
C ILE A 167 -2.52 4.52 4.04
N LEU A 168 -1.33 4.78 3.50
CA LEU A 168 -0.10 4.95 4.25
C LEU A 168 0.01 6.41 4.71
N ASP A 169 0.40 6.64 5.95
CA ASP A 169 0.74 7.99 6.42
C ASP A 169 2.08 8.43 5.82
N ILE A 170 2.01 8.94 4.58
CA ILE A 170 3.16 9.43 3.81
C ILE A 170 3.82 10.65 4.46
N PHE A 171 3.11 11.38 5.32
CA PHE A 171 3.71 12.52 6.00
C PHE A 171 4.73 12.05 7.03
N ASN A 172 4.32 11.18 7.94
CA ASN A 172 5.19 10.64 8.98
C ASN A 172 6.21 9.62 8.44
N THR A 173 5.85 8.82 7.43
CA THR A 173 6.76 7.85 6.80
C THR A 173 8.06 8.48 6.29
N PHE A 174 7.98 9.71 5.77
CA PHE A 174 9.13 10.45 5.25
C PHE A 174 9.55 11.61 6.16
N ASN A 175 9.09 11.62 7.41
CA ASN A 175 9.61 12.52 8.44
C ASN A 175 10.90 11.93 9.03
N HIS A 176 11.98 12.71 8.99
CA HIS A 176 13.28 12.33 9.56
C HIS A 176 13.46 12.80 11.00
N ASP A 177 12.63 13.73 11.45
CA ASP A 177 12.73 14.42 12.74
C ASP A 177 11.76 13.85 13.78
N LEU A 178 11.50 12.54 13.72
CA LEU A 178 10.68 11.86 14.74
C LEU A 178 11.46 11.75 16.05
N ASP A 179 10.80 11.89 17.20
CA ASP A 179 11.49 11.83 18.49
C ASP A 179 11.68 10.38 18.99
N LEU A 180 10.80 9.45 18.59
CA LEU A 180 10.79 8.07 19.08
C LEU A 180 11.55 7.11 18.16
N GLU A 181 12.57 6.42 18.69
CA GLU A 181 13.40 5.47 17.94
C GLU A 181 12.61 4.29 17.35
N VAL A 182 11.55 3.84 18.04
CA VAL A 182 10.65 2.79 17.53
C VAL A 182 9.95 3.27 16.27
N ASP A 183 9.44 4.50 16.27
CA ASP A 183 8.78 5.09 15.10
C ASP A 183 9.78 5.30 13.96
N LYS A 184 10.99 5.80 14.25
CA LYS A 184 12.07 5.90 13.25
C LYS A 184 12.36 4.56 12.59
N THR A 185 12.41 3.49 13.38
CA THR A 185 12.67 2.12 12.91
C THR A 185 11.54 1.64 11.99
N ARG A 186 10.29 1.80 12.40
CA ARG A 186 9.11 1.46 11.58
C ARG A 186 9.07 2.26 10.28
N MET A 187 9.24 3.58 10.35
CA MET A 187 9.27 4.42 9.15
C MET A 187 10.42 4.04 8.21
N LYS A 188 11.60 3.71 8.77
CA LYS A 188 12.75 3.22 7.98
C LYS A 188 12.41 1.92 7.26
N ALA A 189 11.78 0.96 7.94
CA ALA A 189 11.36 -0.31 7.33
C ALA A 189 10.39 -0.09 6.16
N VAL A 190 9.39 0.79 6.35
CA VAL A 190 8.44 1.17 5.28
C VAL A 190 9.18 1.81 4.10
N ARG A 191 10.10 2.74 4.34
CA ARG A 191 10.90 3.38 3.27
C ARG A 191 11.75 2.36 2.50
N ILE A 192 12.38 1.40 3.19
CA ILE A 192 13.14 0.31 2.56
C ILE A 192 12.24 -0.54 1.68
N MET A 193 11.06 -0.93 2.17
CA MET A 193 10.08 -1.69 1.40
C MET A 193 9.69 -0.95 0.11
N LEU A 194 9.33 0.34 0.22
CA LEU A 194 8.93 1.15 -0.94
C LEU A 194 10.06 1.30 -1.96
N ARG A 195 11.29 1.50 -1.49
CA ARG A 195 12.50 1.59 -2.33
C ARG A 195 12.75 0.28 -3.09
N ASN A 196 12.64 -0.86 -2.41
CA ASN A 196 12.81 -2.17 -3.02
C ASN A 196 11.72 -2.50 -4.05
N LYS A 197 10.47 -2.12 -3.78
CA LYS A 197 9.37 -2.24 -4.75
C LYS A 197 9.61 -1.40 -5.99
N TYR A 198 10.10 -0.17 -5.82
CA TYR A 198 10.48 0.68 -6.94
C TYR A 198 11.62 0.07 -7.76
N MET A 199 12.69 -0.39 -7.11
CA MET A 199 13.82 -1.06 -7.76
C MET A 199 13.34 -2.26 -8.59
N TYR A 200 12.60 -3.17 -7.95
CA TYR A 200 12.08 -4.36 -8.60
C TYR A 200 11.16 -4.02 -9.77
N GLY A 201 10.23 -3.07 -9.58
CA GLY A 201 9.32 -2.64 -10.63
C GLY A 201 10.03 -2.02 -11.83
N CYS A 202 11.10 -1.26 -11.61
CA CYS A 202 11.94 -0.76 -12.70
C CYS A 202 12.60 -1.91 -13.46
N GLU A 203 13.20 -2.85 -12.74
CA GLU A 203 13.94 -3.96 -13.35
C GLU A 203 13.03 -4.87 -14.18
N ILE A 204 11.92 -5.35 -13.62
CA ILE A 204 11.00 -6.21 -14.37
C ILE A 204 10.38 -5.49 -15.57
N THR A 205 10.16 -4.18 -15.46
CA THR A 205 9.62 -3.37 -16.56
C THR A 205 10.66 -3.20 -17.66
N TRP A 206 11.91 -2.92 -17.30
CA TRP A 206 13.02 -2.89 -18.24
C TRP A 206 13.13 -4.23 -18.98
N GLU A 207 13.32 -5.33 -18.24
CA GLU A 207 13.57 -6.65 -18.80
C GLU A 207 12.42 -7.13 -19.69
N ASN A 208 11.19 -7.00 -19.19
CA ASN A 208 10.05 -7.63 -19.83
C ASN A 208 9.30 -6.67 -20.76
N ARG A 209 9.16 -5.38 -20.45
CA ARG A 209 8.36 -4.44 -21.26
C ARG A 209 9.17 -3.60 -22.22
N VAL A 210 10.36 -3.14 -21.81
CA VAL A 210 11.16 -2.21 -22.63
C VAL A 210 12.11 -2.98 -23.54
N ARG A 211 12.80 -3.99 -23.02
CA ARG A 211 13.77 -4.78 -23.79
C ARG A 211 13.11 -5.88 -24.63
N SER A 212 12.09 -6.58 -24.08
CA SER A 212 11.54 -7.79 -24.69
C SER A 212 10.05 -7.72 -25.07
N GLU A 213 9.35 -6.62 -24.76
CA GLU A 213 7.93 -6.37 -25.07
C GLU A 213 6.92 -7.44 -24.58
N LYS A 214 7.31 -8.28 -23.62
CA LYS A 214 6.50 -9.30 -22.95
C LYS A 214 5.64 -8.70 -21.83
N LYS A 215 4.43 -8.27 -22.19
CA LYS A 215 3.47 -7.69 -21.24
C LYS A 215 3.16 -8.62 -20.07
N ASP A 216 2.69 -9.83 -20.36
CA ASP A 216 2.13 -10.71 -19.32
C ASP A 216 3.19 -11.19 -18.34
N THR A 217 4.42 -11.41 -18.82
CA THR A 217 5.57 -11.76 -17.96
C THR A 217 5.86 -10.66 -16.94
N CYS A 218 5.78 -9.39 -17.33
CA CYS A 218 5.95 -8.26 -16.40
C CYS A 218 4.85 -8.24 -15.32
N PHE A 219 3.61 -8.53 -15.70
CA PHE A 219 2.48 -8.57 -14.77
C PHE A 219 2.65 -9.71 -13.75
N ASN A 220 3.01 -10.90 -14.22
CA ASN A 220 3.22 -12.07 -13.38
C ASN A 220 4.41 -11.87 -12.43
N ALA A 221 5.51 -11.28 -12.91
CA ALA A 221 6.65 -10.95 -12.07
C ALA A 221 6.27 -9.94 -10.97
N TRP A 222 5.54 -8.87 -11.31
CA TRP A 222 5.08 -7.88 -10.33
C TRP A 222 4.28 -8.50 -9.18
N VAL A 223 3.39 -9.44 -9.51
CA VAL A 223 2.57 -10.18 -8.53
C VAL A 223 3.42 -11.11 -7.67
N ALA A 224 4.50 -11.67 -8.21
CA ALA A 224 5.39 -12.57 -7.51
C ALA A 224 6.34 -11.89 -6.49
N TYR A 225 6.35 -10.55 -6.42
CA TYR A 225 7.25 -9.77 -5.55
C TYR A 225 7.35 -10.33 -4.12
N ALA A 226 6.19 -10.56 -3.48
CA ALA A 226 6.12 -11.03 -2.09
C ALA A 226 6.58 -12.48 -1.89
N GLY A 227 6.82 -13.23 -2.97
CA GLY A 227 7.36 -14.58 -2.93
C GLY A 227 8.84 -14.71 -3.23
N ILE A 228 9.52 -13.62 -3.57
CA ILE A 228 10.97 -13.62 -3.81
C ILE A 228 11.67 -13.40 -2.46
N PRO A 229 12.54 -14.32 -1.98
CA PRO A 229 13.10 -14.27 -0.63
C PRO A 229 13.70 -12.91 -0.25
N ASP A 230 14.52 -12.33 -1.12
CA ASP A 230 15.19 -11.04 -0.87
C ASP A 230 14.18 -9.91 -0.66
N PHE A 231 13.10 -9.89 -1.43
CA PHE A 231 12.07 -8.86 -1.35
C PHE A 231 11.05 -9.12 -0.24
N ALA A 232 10.68 -10.37 -0.02
CA ALA A 232 9.75 -10.81 1.01
C ALA A 232 10.24 -10.41 2.41
N SER A 233 11.56 -10.50 2.65
CA SER A 233 12.19 -10.10 3.92
C SER A 233 12.02 -8.61 4.26
N THR A 234 11.70 -7.77 3.26
CA THR A 234 11.53 -6.32 3.44
C THR A 234 10.08 -5.88 3.58
N LEU A 235 9.14 -6.83 3.55
CA LEU A 235 7.74 -6.54 3.79
C LEU A 235 7.53 -6.22 5.26
N VAL A 236 6.91 -5.07 5.51
CA VAL A 236 6.49 -4.69 6.86
C VAL A 236 5.23 -5.45 7.24
N ALA A 237 5.12 -5.82 8.52
CA ALA A 237 3.88 -6.38 9.04
C ALA A 237 2.76 -5.32 8.98
N VAL A 238 1.52 -5.77 8.74
CA VAL A 238 0.34 -4.88 8.77
C VAL A 238 0.26 -4.11 10.10
N ALA A 239 0.61 -4.78 11.20
CA ALA A 239 0.67 -4.20 12.55
C ALA A 239 1.51 -2.91 12.62
N ASP A 240 2.65 -2.89 11.93
CA ASP A 240 3.64 -1.82 12.00
C ASP A 240 3.49 -0.77 10.90
N MET A 241 2.52 -0.93 9.99
CA MET A 241 2.24 0.08 8.96
C MET A 241 1.62 1.33 9.58
N PRO A 242 2.16 2.54 9.33
CA PRO A 242 1.51 3.78 9.73
C PRO A 242 0.32 4.09 8.81
N ILE A 243 -0.87 4.24 9.38
CA ILE A 243 -2.11 4.39 8.63
C ILE A 243 -2.61 5.83 8.70
N THR A 244 -3.07 6.36 7.57
CA THR A 244 -3.68 7.70 7.54
C THR A 244 -4.99 7.70 8.34
N SER A 245 -5.00 8.41 9.48
CA SER A 245 -6.14 8.53 10.41
C SER A 245 -7.44 9.08 9.80
N LYS A 246 -7.37 9.68 8.60
CA LYS A 246 -8.50 10.28 7.89
C LYS A 246 -9.34 9.29 7.08
N LEU A 247 -8.84 8.09 6.80
CA LEU A 247 -9.53 7.22 5.84
C LEU A 247 -10.76 6.56 6.42
N LEU A 248 -10.73 6.20 7.70
CA LEU A 248 -11.86 5.71 8.47
C LEU A 248 -11.61 6.12 9.93
N SER A 249 -11.84 7.40 10.25
CA SER A 249 -11.62 7.91 11.61
C SER A 249 -12.55 7.18 12.58
N VAL A 250 -11.97 6.35 13.45
CA VAL A 250 -12.65 5.80 14.62
C VAL A 250 -12.98 6.98 15.52
N GLN A 251 -14.20 7.51 15.42
CA GLN A 251 -14.71 8.36 16.49
C GLN A 251 -14.98 7.44 17.67
N LEU A 252 -14.01 7.34 18.59
CA LEU A 252 -14.29 6.98 19.97
C LEU A 252 -15.35 7.96 20.46
N GLY A 253 -16.54 7.44 20.76
CA GLY A 253 -17.71 8.23 21.08
C GLY A 253 -17.39 9.27 22.13
N SER A 254 -17.46 10.55 21.73
CA SER A 254 -17.56 11.65 22.67
C SER A 254 -18.86 11.47 23.46
N GLU A 255 -18.73 11.54 24.77
CA GLU A 255 -19.81 11.59 25.75
C GLU A 255 -21.02 12.39 25.24
N SER A 256 -22.19 11.78 25.43
CA SER A 256 -23.49 12.36 25.16
C SER A 256 -23.60 13.76 25.77
N LYS A 257 -23.67 14.78 24.91
CA LYS A 257 -24.10 16.12 25.31
C LYS A 257 -25.50 16.04 25.92
N LYS A 258 -25.57 16.35 27.21
CA LYS A 258 -26.74 16.71 28.03
C LYS A 258 -28.03 16.94 27.25
N SER A 259 -29.00 16.06 27.48
CA SER A 259 -30.41 16.27 27.19
C SER A 259 -30.88 17.58 27.82
N LYS A 260 -31.51 18.44 27.01
CA LYS A 260 -32.21 19.64 27.47
C LYS A 260 -33.30 19.24 28.47
N VAL A 261 -33.31 19.93 29.60
CA VAL A 261 -34.45 20.00 30.52
C VAL A 261 -35.65 20.54 29.75
N VAL A 262 -36.76 19.79 29.76
CA VAL A 262 -38.07 20.26 29.33
C VAL A 262 -38.63 21.11 30.47
N PRO A 263 -39.03 22.38 30.25
CA PRO A 263 -39.84 23.08 31.24
C PRO A 263 -41.29 22.56 31.15
N GLU A 264 -41.82 22.16 32.29
CA GLU A 264 -43.24 21.87 32.49
C GLU A 264 -44.10 23.08 32.11
N MET A 265 -45.22 22.81 31.43
CA MET A 265 -46.43 23.63 31.45
C MET A 265 -47.56 22.79 32.03
#